data_AF-A0A7S4MRI0-F1
#
_entry.id   AF-A0A7S4MRI0-F1
#
_cell.length_a   1.000
_cell.length_b   1.000
_cell.length_c   1.000
_cell.angle_alpha   90.00
_cell.angle_beta   90.00
_cell.angle_gamma   90.00
#
_symmetry.space_group_name_H-M   'P 1'
#
loop_
_entity.id
_entity.type
_entity.pdbx_description
1 polymer ?
#
loop_
_entity_poly.entity_id
_entity_poly.type
_entity_poly.pdbx_seq_one_letter_code
_entity_poly.pdbx_strand_id
1 'polypeptide(L)'
;QLIRVHAAVLGLLCVLATASASTATATTAFLVRKGPTWSLARQDLATAFASRTAGSTTNSFSVPSGRRHRKKSPPGVMFASSSTKGGSAKSKIVRGSDDALFGCVERNHLISGRTTFGEFLDAGTGSHSLRWIASLLHNERTGAEGEGEDKPLSVSRFAAVTADENMRKKVLAEAEELGIEDMGEILIGNWAAEVEGDGEVGEKTELCHGQQYDTILADYLVGAIDGFAPYFQDQVFSRLARHLRPGGRMYVVGLNPIPDKAPGDADLFCRVTRLRDACIKLAGHRCYREYPPAWIERHLRLAGLEVVETSRFPIMY
;
A
#
# COMPACT_ATOMS: atom_id res chain seq x y z
N GLN A 1 0.01 0.59 -20.83
CA GLN A 1 0.74 -0.56 -21.40
C GLN A 1 1.83 -1.10 -20.46
N LEU A 2 2.48 -0.28 -19.62
CA LEU A 2 3.49 -0.72 -18.64
C LEU A 2 3.00 -1.73 -17.57
N ILE A 3 1.78 -1.60 -17.04
CA ILE A 3 1.24 -2.54 -16.03
C ILE A 3 0.97 -3.93 -16.63
N ARG A 4 0.64 -4.01 -17.92
CA ARG A 4 0.38 -5.30 -18.61
C ARG A 4 1.64 -6.11 -18.83
N VAL A 5 2.79 -5.45 -19.05
CA VAL A 5 4.09 -6.15 -19.13
C VAL A 5 4.52 -6.64 -17.75
N HIS A 6 4.23 -5.87 -16.68
CA HIS A 6 4.57 -6.26 -15.31
C HIS A 6 3.74 -7.46 -14.82
N ALA A 7 2.42 -7.45 -15.03
CA ALA A 7 1.54 -8.56 -14.70
C ALA A 7 1.80 -9.81 -15.56
N ALA A 8 2.18 -9.64 -16.84
CA ALA A 8 2.53 -10.75 -17.72
C ALA A 8 3.88 -11.39 -17.35
N VAL A 9 4.88 -10.61 -16.93
CA VAL A 9 6.18 -11.15 -16.49
C VAL A 9 6.07 -11.82 -15.12
N LEU A 10 5.27 -11.27 -14.19
CA LEU A 10 4.95 -11.94 -12.92
C LEU A 10 4.14 -13.23 -13.15
N GLY A 11 3.13 -13.20 -14.03
CA GLY A 11 2.33 -14.37 -14.36
C GLY A 11 3.10 -15.48 -15.09
N LEU A 12 4.06 -15.14 -15.95
CA LEU A 12 4.91 -16.11 -16.66
C LEU A 12 5.97 -16.73 -15.73
N LEU A 13 6.45 -15.97 -14.74
CA LEU A 13 7.34 -16.48 -13.69
C LEU A 13 6.62 -17.41 -12.71
N CYS A 14 5.31 -17.21 -12.46
CA CYS A 14 4.49 -18.09 -11.62
C CYS A 14 4.34 -19.51 -12.16
N VAL A 15 4.34 -19.71 -13.49
CA VAL A 15 4.18 -21.06 -14.08
C VAL A 15 5.44 -21.93 -13.91
N LEU A 16 6.61 -21.32 -13.65
CA LEU A 16 7.89 -22.02 -13.57
C LEU A 16 8.37 -22.32 -12.14
N ALA A 17 7.67 -21.84 -11.10
CA ALA A 17 8.12 -21.91 -9.70
C ALA A 17 7.33 -22.89 -8.81
N THR A 18 6.66 -23.90 -9.38
CA THR A 18 5.84 -24.88 -8.62
C THR A 18 6.65 -26.00 -7.93
N ALA A 19 7.94 -25.83 -7.69
CA ALA A 19 8.72 -26.80 -6.93
C ALA A 19 9.72 -26.13 -5.97
N SER A 20 9.42 -26.21 -4.67
CA SER A 20 10.34 -26.08 -3.54
C SER A 20 11.09 -24.74 -3.34
N ALA A 21 10.40 -23.75 -2.76
CA ALA A 21 11.07 -22.58 -2.14
C ALA A 21 10.34 -22.14 -0.85
N SER A 22 10.47 -22.91 0.23
CA SER A 22 9.76 -22.64 1.50
C SER A 22 10.46 -21.64 2.44
N THR A 23 11.64 -21.11 2.11
CA THR A 23 12.42 -20.28 3.06
C THR A 23 13.04 -19.02 2.48
N ALA A 24 12.99 -18.79 1.16
CA ALA A 24 13.67 -17.65 0.55
C ALA A 24 12.86 -16.35 0.62
N THR A 25 11.54 -16.42 0.80
CA THR A 25 10.67 -15.26 0.84
C THR A 25 9.57 -15.45 1.88
N ALA A 26 9.47 -14.50 2.80
CA ALA A 26 8.43 -14.49 3.84
C ALA A 26 7.81 -13.11 3.91
N THR A 27 6.49 -13.07 4.04
CA THR A 27 5.74 -11.86 4.36
C THR A 27 5.86 -11.60 5.85
N THR A 28 6.05 -10.33 6.23
CA THR A 28 6.06 -9.90 7.63
C THR A 28 4.91 -8.93 7.84
N ALA A 29 4.09 -9.22 8.85
CA ALA A 29 3.06 -8.31 9.33
C ALA A 29 3.46 -7.74 10.68
N PHE A 30 3.26 -6.44 10.86
CA PHE A 30 3.42 -5.74 12.12
C PHE A 30 2.05 -5.25 12.58
N LEU A 31 1.72 -5.50 13.84
CA LEU A 31 0.65 -4.80 14.53
C LEU A 31 1.28 -3.74 15.42
N VAL A 32 0.88 -2.49 15.24
CA VAL A 32 1.34 -1.37 16.07
C VAL A 32 0.18 -0.58 16.65
N ARG A 33 0.45 0.17 17.71
CA ARG A 33 -0.51 1.09 18.35
C ARG A 33 0.10 2.47 18.57
N LYS A 34 -0.75 3.49 18.61
CA LYS A 34 -0.35 4.84 19.02
C LYS A 34 -0.26 4.91 20.54
N GLY A 35 0.90 5.34 21.06
CA GLY A 35 1.12 5.48 22.50
C GLY A 35 0.24 6.56 23.15
N PRO A 36 -0.01 6.48 24.47
CA PRO A 36 -0.95 7.36 25.19
C PRO A 36 -0.49 8.82 25.34
N THR A 37 0.79 9.14 25.09
CA THR A 37 1.31 10.51 25.19
C THR A 37 2.29 10.80 24.06
N TRP A 38 1.77 11.35 22.96
CA TRP A 38 2.57 12.06 21.97
C TRP A 38 2.11 13.52 21.95
N SER A 39 2.51 14.30 22.97
CA SER A 39 2.34 15.74 22.95
C SER A 39 3.49 16.38 22.18
N LEU A 40 3.22 16.85 20.96
CA LEU A 40 3.79 18.02 20.27
C LEU A 40 5.32 18.31 20.27
N ALA A 41 6.19 17.47 20.82
CA ALA A 41 7.60 17.80 21.04
C ALA A 41 8.50 17.74 19.78
N ARG A 42 7.92 17.71 18.57
CA ARG A 42 8.71 17.66 17.31
C ARG A 42 8.34 18.70 16.25
N GLN A 43 7.32 19.54 16.46
CA GLN A 43 7.08 20.66 15.54
C GLN A 43 8.20 21.73 15.61
N ASP A 44 8.93 21.83 16.72
CA ASP A 44 9.99 22.84 16.89
C ASP A 44 11.32 22.52 16.19
N LEU A 45 11.59 21.27 15.83
CA LEU A 45 12.85 20.90 15.16
C LEU A 45 12.84 21.20 13.65
N ALA A 46 11.67 21.27 13.01
CA ALA A 46 11.54 21.67 11.61
C ALA A 46 11.75 23.19 11.43
N THR A 47 11.32 24.00 12.41
CA THR A 47 11.46 25.46 12.37
C THR A 47 12.90 25.91 12.60
N ALA A 48 13.68 25.17 13.41
CA ALA A 48 15.06 25.52 13.73
C ALA A 48 16.07 25.31 12.57
N PHE A 49 15.73 24.53 11.53
CA PHE A 49 16.61 24.32 10.37
C PHE A 49 16.35 25.32 9.23
N ALA A 50 15.16 25.90 9.15
CA ALA A 50 14.80 26.88 8.12
C ALA A 50 15.39 28.28 8.36
N SER A 51 15.91 28.57 9.56
CA SER A 51 16.40 29.91 9.94
C SER A 51 17.90 30.16 9.69
N ARG A 52 18.65 29.20 9.12
CA ARG A 52 20.12 29.30 9.03
C ARG A 52 20.75 29.28 7.63
N THR A 53 19.98 29.48 6.57
CA THR A 53 20.54 29.69 5.22
C THR A 53 19.82 30.80 4.48
N ALA A 54 19.95 32.02 4.98
CA ALA A 54 19.75 33.23 4.18
C ALA A 54 21.15 33.82 3.91
N GLY A 55 21.71 33.51 2.75
CA GLY A 55 23.05 33.93 2.34
C GLY A 55 23.18 33.89 0.84
N SER A 56 22.81 35.00 0.22
CA SER A 56 22.98 35.40 -1.19
C SER A 56 24.19 34.80 -1.93
N THR A 57 23.99 34.30 -3.15
CA THR A 57 24.57 34.94 -4.35
C THR A 57 24.00 34.34 -5.64
N THR A 58 23.66 35.25 -6.54
CA THR A 58 23.17 35.04 -7.91
C THR A 58 24.24 34.40 -8.80
N ASN A 59 23.85 33.46 -9.65
CA ASN A 59 24.47 33.33 -10.96
C ASN A 59 23.46 32.83 -11.99
N SER A 60 23.09 33.75 -12.88
CA SER A 60 22.34 33.51 -14.11
C SER A 60 23.22 32.76 -15.11
N PHE A 61 22.77 31.60 -15.58
CA PHE A 61 23.28 30.98 -16.79
C PHE A 61 22.12 30.56 -17.69
N SER A 62 21.95 31.32 -18.77
CA SER A 62 21.04 31.07 -19.88
C SER A 62 21.69 30.10 -20.88
N VAL A 63 20.95 29.08 -21.33
CA VAL A 63 21.30 28.22 -22.48
C VAL A 63 20.03 27.94 -23.31
N PRO A 64 20.11 27.85 -24.66
CA PRO A 64 19.06 28.34 -25.55
C PRO A 64 18.02 27.32 -26.01
N SER A 65 16.91 27.88 -26.50
CA SER A 65 15.80 27.24 -27.17
C SER A 65 16.21 26.39 -28.38
N GLY A 66 15.90 25.09 -28.34
CA GLY A 66 16.03 24.14 -29.45
C GLY A 66 14.68 23.56 -29.87
N ARG A 67 14.46 23.50 -31.19
CA ARG A 67 13.19 23.27 -31.90
C ARG A 67 12.48 21.94 -31.61
N ARG A 68 11.15 22.02 -31.60
CA ARG A 68 10.19 20.90 -31.71
C ARG A 68 10.34 20.15 -33.04
N HIS A 69 10.42 18.82 -32.99
CA HIS A 69 10.06 17.96 -34.12
C HIS A 69 8.92 17.01 -33.75
N ARG A 70 7.82 17.20 -34.48
CA ARG A 70 6.58 16.41 -34.52
C ARG A 70 6.89 15.10 -35.25
N LYS A 71 6.66 13.93 -34.63
CA LYS A 71 6.64 12.63 -35.33
C LYS A 71 5.23 12.04 -35.32
N LYS A 72 4.80 11.65 -36.51
CA LYS A 72 3.50 11.05 -36.87
C LYS A 72 3.47 9.59 -36.41
N SER A 73 2.33 9.16 -35.88
CA SER A 73 2.01 7.77 -35.53
C SER A 73 1.58 6.97 -36.78
N PRO A 74 2.01 5.71 -36.96
CA PRO A 74 1.41 4.79 -37.93
C PRO A 74 0.20 4.01 -37.33
N PRO A 75 -0.65 3.38 -38.17
CA PRO A 75 -2.01 3.01 -37.82
C PRO A 75 -2.18 1.57 -37.30
N GLY A 76 -3.18 1.41 -36.44
CA GLY A 76 -4.11 0.28 -36.33
C GLY A 76 -3.60 -1.16 -36.39
N VAL A 77 -3.58 -1.82 -35.22
CA VAL A 77 -3.89 -3.26 -35.14
C VAL A 77 -4.97 -3.43 -34.06
N MET A 78 -6.21 -3.68 -34.51
CA MET A 78 -7.29 -4.15 -33.66
C MET A 78 -6.97 -5.59 -33.24
N PHE A 79 -6.91 -5.86 -31.95
CA PHE A 79 -7.08 -7.20 -31.41
C PHE A 79 -8.39 -7.24 -30.65
N ALA A 80 -9.25 -8.17 -31.07
CA ALA A 80 -10.57 -8.43 -30.55
C ALA A 80 -10.54 -8.63 -29.03
N SER A 81 -11.46 -7.96 -28.33
CA SER A 81 -11.77 -8.22 -26.93
C SER A 81 -12.38 -9.62 -26.81
N SER A 82 -11.65 -10.58 -26.26
CA SER A 82 -12.26 -11.80 -25.74
C SER A 82 -12.89 -11.46 -24.38
N SER A 83 -14.22 -11.41 -24.38
CA SER A 83 -15.03 -11.33 -23.18
C SER A 83 -14.73 -12.52 -22.28
N THR A 84 -14.41 -12.25 -21.01
CA THR A 84 -14.32 -13.28 -19.98
C THR A 84 -15.41 -13.05 -18.94
N LYS A 85 -16.49 -13.82 -19.15
CA LYS A 85 -17.44 -14.42 -18.20
C LYS A 85 -17.66 -13.69 -16.87
N GLY A 86 -18.89 -13.20 -16.69
CA GLY A 86 -19.42 -12.71 -15.42
C GLY A 86 -19.46 -13.81 -14.35
N GLY A 87 -18.49 -13.77 -13.43
CA GLY A 87 -18.68 -14.31 -12.08
C GLY A 87 -19.50 -13.31 -11.27
N SER A 88 -20.44 -13.81 -10.46
CA SER A 88 -21.20 -12.97 -9.51
C SER A 88 -20.24 -12.18 -8.63
N ALA A 89 -20.50 -10.91 -8.34
CA ALA A 89 -19.67 -10.07 -7.47
C ALA A 89 -19.31 -10.73 -6.12
N LYS A 90 -20.20 -11.59 -5.60
CA LYS A 90 -19.96 -12.40 -4.40
C LYS A 90 -18.78 -13.36 -4.52
N SER A 91 -18.45 -13.85 -5.72
CA SER A 91 -17.32 -14.75 -5.94
C SER A 91 -15.96 -14.04 -5.92
N LYS A 92 -15.94 -12.70 -5.89
CA LYS A 92 -14.71 -11.89 -5.81
C LYS A 92 -14.35 -11.50 -4.38
N ILE A 93 -15.24 -11.71 -3.41
CA ILE A 93 -14.98 -11.39 -2.00
C ILE A 93 -13.79 -12.20 -1.49
N VAL A 94 -12.91 -11.55 -0.74
CA VAL A 94 -11.77 -12.17 -0.06
C VAL A 94 -12.09 -12.22 1.43
N ARG A 95 -11.96 -13.38 2.06
CA ARG A 95 -12.16 -13.56 3.51
C ARG A 95 -10.82 -13.90 4.15
N GLY A 96 -10.61 -13.52 5.41
CA GLY A 96 -9.40 -13.93 6.13
C GLY A 96 -9.24 -15.45 6.26
N SER A 97 -10.32 -16.23 6.21
CA SER A 97 -10.25 -17.70 6.18
C SER A 97 -9.53 -18.24 4.93
N ASP A 98 -9.58 -17.49 3.83
CA ASP A 98 -9.12 -17.90 2.51
C ASP A 98 -7.79 -17.22 2.13
N ASP A 99 -7.30 -16.32 2.99
CA ASP A 99 -6.14 -15.48 2.75
C ASP A 99 -5.22 -15.43 3.97
N ALA A 100 -3.98 -15.91 3.83
CA ALA A 100 -3.04 -15.99 4.95
C ALA A 100 -2.68 -14.62 5.55
N LEU A 101 -2.66 -13.56 4.74
CA LEU A 101 -2.33 -12.20 5.16
C LEU A 101 -3.50 -11.60 5.94
N PHE A 102 -4.68 -11.58 5.34
CA PHE A 102 -5.85 -10.98 5.98
C PHE A 102 -6.34 -11.83 7.15
N GLY A 103 -6.22 -13.15 7.09
CA GLY A 103 -6.47 -14.03 8.24
C GLY A 103 -5.54 -13.76 9.42
N CYS A 104 -4.29 -13.38 9.17
CA CYS A 104 -3.36 -12.93 10.21
C CYS A 104 -3.80 -11.59 10.81
N VAL A 105 -4.19 -10.62 9.97
CA VAL A 105 -4.71 -9.31 10.41
C VAL A 105 -5.96 -9.47 11.28
N GLU A 106 -6.93 -10.25 10.81
CA GLU A 106 -8.17 -10.56 11.51
C GLU A 106 -7.92 -11.22 12.87
N ARG A 107 -7.08 -12.27 12.90
CA ARG A 107 -6.73 -12.98 14.14
C ARG A 107 -6.06 -12.07 15.15
N ASN A 108 -5.08 -11.27 14.73
CA ASN A 108 -4.38 -10.34 15.61
C ASN A 108 -5.31 -9.24 16.12
N HIS A 109 -6.31 -8.83 15.32
CA HIS A 109 -7.34 -7.90 15.76
C HIS A 109 -8.19 -8.50 16.89
N LEU A 110 -8.67 -9.73 16.72
CA LEU A 110 -9.47 -10.46 17.71
C LEU A 110 -8.68 -10.72 19.01
N ILE A 111 -7.43 -11.16 18.91
CA ILE A 111 -6.54 -11.38 20.06
C ILE A 111 -6.35 -10.10 20.87
N SER A 112 -6.44 -8.93 20.23
CA SER A 112 -6.38 -7.63 20.92
C SER A 112 -7.67 -7.27 21.68
N GLY A 113 -8.67 -8.14 21.68
CA GLY A 113 -9.98 -7.96 22.33
C GLY A 113 -10.92 -7.06 21.55
N ARG A 114 -10.71 -6.91 20.23
CA ARG A 114 -11.51 -6.02 19.37
C ARG A 114 -12.29 -6.82 18.34
N THR A 115 -13.52 -6.40 18.11
CA THR A 115 -14.45 -6.99 17.12
C THR A 115 -14.83 -6.02 16.01
N THR A 116 -14.30 -4.80 16.05
CA THR A 116 -14.51 -3.79 15.01
C THR A 116 -13.22 -3.06 14.71
N PHE A 117 -12.93 -2.95 13.42
CA PHE A 117 -11.84 -2.13 12.92
C PHE A 117 -12.19 -0.63 12.93
N GLY A 118 -13.47 -0.27 13.15
CA GLY A 118 -13.95 1.11 13.19
C GLY A 118 -13.82 1.82 11.85
N GLU A 119 -13.49 3.12 11.88
CA GLU A 119 -13.10 3.86 10.69
C GLU A 119 -11.74 3.35 10.20
N PHE A 120 -11.72 2.88 8.96
CA PHE A 120 -10.60 2.14 8.39
C PHE A 120 -9.93 2.91 7.25
N LEU A 121 -8.62 3.08 7.32
CA LEU A 121 -7.82 3.60 6.22
C LEU A 121 -7.00 2.48 5.58
N ASP A 122 -7.27 2.17 4.32
CA ASP A 122 -6.36 1.43 3.45
C ASP A 122 -5.40 2.41 2.77
N ALA A 123 -4.19 2.53 3.30
CA ALA A 123 -3.22 3.53 2.89
C ALA A 123 -2.54 3.22 1.54
N GLY A 124 -2.77 2.04 0.96
CA GLY A 124 -2.12 1.59 -0.27
C GLY A 124 -3.02 0.67 -1.08
N THR A 125 -4.24 1.12 -1.35
CA THR A 125 -5.32 0.25 -1.83
C THR A 125 -5.06 -0.34 -3.21
N GLY A 126 -5.47 -1.60 -3.33
CA GLY A 126 -5.63 -2.30 -4.59
C GLY A 126 -6.86 -3.20 -4.55
N SER A 127 -7.10 -3.94 -5.62
CA SER A 127 -8.27 -4.84 -5.71
C SER A 127 -8.38 -5.85 -4.56
N HIS A 128 -7.25 -6.37 -4.07
CA HIS A 128 -7.24 -7.47 -3.11
C HIS A 128 -7.69 -7.00 -1.71
N SER A 129 -7.09 -5.91 -1.20
CA SER A 129 -7.49 -5.30 0.06
C SER A 129 -8.91 -4.75 0.01
N LEU A 130 -9.35 -4.17 -1.12
CA LEU A 130 -10.73 -3.69 -1.29
C LEU A 130 -11.75 -4.84 -1.17
N ARG A 131 -11.49 -5.99 -1.82
CA ARG A 131 -12.36 -7.17 -1.72
C ARG A 131 -12.44 -7.72 -0.31
N TRP A 132 -11.34 -7.63 0.44
CA TRP A 132 -11.32 -8.01 1.85
C TRP A 132 -12.13 -7.05 2.72
N ILE A 133 -11.93 -5.73 2.56
CA ILE A 133 -12.74 -4.70 3.24
C ILE A 133 -14.23 -4.89 2.95
N ALA A 134 -14.59 -5.19 1.70
CA ALA A 134 -15.98 -5.49 1.33
C ALA A 134 -16.57 -6.66 2.14
N SER A 135 -15.77 -7.70 2.42
CA SER A 135 -16.20 -8.82 3.26
C SER A 135 -16.59 -8.37 4.67
N LEU A 136 -15.82 -7.44 5.25
CA LEU A 136 -16.04 -6.91 6.60
C LEU A 136 -17.25 -5.97 6.66
N LEU A 137 -17.48 -5.18 5.62
CA LEU A 137 -18.67 -4.31 5.48
C LEU A 137 -19.96 -5.12 5.33
N HIS A 138 -19.94 -6.21 4.56
CA HIS A 138 -21.11 -7.07 4.37
C HIS A 138 -21.49 -7.85 5.65
N ASN A 139 -20.51 -8.16 6.51
CA ASN A 139 -20.78 -8.75 7.83
C ASN A 139 -21.61 -7.81 8.72
N GLU A 140 -21.42 -6.48 8.59
CA GLU A 140 -22.22 -5.48 9.32
C GLU A 140 -23.65 -5.38 8.76
N ARG A 141 -23.80 -5.27 7.43
CA ARG A 141 -25.11 -5.09 6.77
C ARG A 141 -26.07 -6.27 6.91
N THR A 142 -25.56 -7.49 6.96
CA THR A 142 -26.42 -8.68 7.02
C THR A 142 -27.11 -8.86 8.36
N GLY A 143 -26.71 -8.11 9.40
CA GLY A 143 -27.31 -8.16 10.74
C GLY A 143 -27.29 -9.54 11.38
N ALA A 144 -26.73 -10.57 10.74
CA ALA A 144 -27.16 -11.95 10.85
C ALA A 144 -27.38 -12.37 12.30
N GLU A 145 -28.62 -12.30 12.78
CA GLU A 145 -29.08 -12.93 14.01
C GLU A 145 -29.14 -14.44 13.75
N GLY A 146 -27.99 -15.03 13.41
CA GLY A 146 -27.79 -16.47 13.41
C GLY A 146 -27.29 -16.83 14.80
N GLU A 147 -28.07 -17.63 15.53
CA GLU A 147 -27.63 -18.26 16.76
C GLU A 147 -26.40 -19.14 16.47
N GLY A 148 -25.21 -18.59 16.71
CA GLY A 148 -23.91 -19.23 16.49
C GLY A 148 -22.78 -18.20 16.68
N GLU A 149 -21.88 -18.47 17.63
CA GLU A 149 -20.94 -17.53 18.27
C GLU A 149 -19.85 -16.84 17.41
N ASP A 150 -19.89 -16.90 16.07
CA ASP A 150 -18.82 -16.38 15.22
C ASP A 150 -19.25 -15.18 14.36
N LYS A 151 -19.41 -14.01 15.00
CA LYS A 151 -19.42 -12.70 14.32
C LYS A 151 -18.12 -11.96 14.66
N PRO A 152 -17.00 -12.18 13.95
CA PRO A 152 -15.75 -11.74 14.52
C PRO A 152 -15.46 -10.26 14.25
N LEU A 153 -15.71 -9.74 13.04
CA LEU A 153 -15.12 -8.46 12.61
C LEU A 153 -16.00 -7.63 11.66
N SER A 154 -16.01 -6.31 11.87
CA SER A 154 -16.65 -5.30 11.01
C SER A 154 -15.77 -4.07 10.76
N VAL A 155 -16.10 -3.31 9.72
CA VAL A 155 -15.58 -1.97 9.41
C VAL A 155 -16.79 -1.03 9.32
N SER A 156 -16.76 0.14 9.96
CA SER A 156 -17.91 1.06 9.93
C SER A 156 -17.94 1.96 8.69
N ARG A 157 -16.76 2.40 8.26
CA ARG A 157 -16.53 3.21 7.06
C ARG A 157 -15.08 3.03 6.63
N PHE A 158 -14.81 3.13 5.34
CA PHE A 158 -13.44 3.08 4.83
C PHE A 158 -13.03 4.33 4.06
N ALA A 159 -11.73 4.63 4.09
CA ALA A 159 -11.04 5.45 3.11
C ALA A 159 -9.92 4.61 2.48
N ALA A 160 -9.78 4.66 1.16
CA ALA A 160 -8.84 3.83 0.42
C ALA A 160 -7.99 4.71 -0.51
N VAL A 161 -6.68 4.72 -0.30
CA VAL A 161 -5.74 5.61 -1.00
C VAL A 161 -4.95 4.86 -2.04
N THR A 162 -4.88 5.37 -3.27
CA THR A 162 -3.94 4.90 -4.29
C THR A 162 -3.26 6.07 -4.99
N ALA A 163 -2.01 5.89 -5.42
CA ALA A 163 -1.26 6.89 -6.16
C ALA A 163 -1.37 6.71 -7.69
N ASP A 164 -1.98 5.61 -8.17
CA ASP A 164 -2.10 5.29 -9.59
C ASP A 164 -3.55 5.49 -10.09
N GLU A 165 -3.72 6.34 -11.09
CA GLU A 165 -5.03 6.69 -11.63
C GLU A 165 -5.73 5.50 -12.31
N ASN A 166 -5.00 4.56 -12.90
CA ASN A 166 -5.62 3.36 -13.47
C ASN A 166 -6.07 2.41 -12.37
N MET A 167 -5.30 2.29 -11.29
CA MET A 167 -5.70 1.56 -10.10
C MET A 167 -6.94 2.19 -9.48
N ARG A 168 -7.01 3.52 -9.33
CA ARG A 168 -8.21 4.20 -8.86
C ARG A 168 -9.44 3.83 -9.67
N LYS A 169 -9.38 3.94 -11.00
CA LYS A 169 -10.50 3.57 -11.88
C LYS A 169 -10.92 2.11 -11.71
N LYS A 170 -9.95 1.22 -11.55
CA LYS A 170 -10.19 -0.21 -11.32
C LYS A 170 -10.89 -0.46 -9.99
N VAL A 171 -10.38 0.13 -8.91
CA VAL A 171 -10.89 -0.02 -7.53
C VAL A 171 -12.27 0.64 -7.40
N LEU A 172 -12.53 1.76 -8.09
CA LEU A 172 -13.86 2.39 -8.15
C LEU A 172 -14.89 1.47 -8.81
N ALA A 173 -14.59 0.93 -9.99
CA ALA A 173 -15.47 -0.01 -10.67
C ALA A 173 -15.70 -1.28 -9.82
N GLU A 174 -14.68 -1.73 -9.11
CA GLU A 174 -14.77 -2.89 -8.24
C GLU A 174 -15.58 -2.62 -6.97
N ALA A 175 -15.51 -1.42 -6.39
CA ALA A 175 -16.36 -1.01 -5.28
C ALA A 175 -17.84 -1.01 -5.66
N GLU A 176 -18.16 -0.48 -6.85
CA GLU A 176 -19.52 -0.50 -7.43
C GLU A 176 -20.00 -1.94 -7.66
N GLU A 177 -19.17 -2.80 -8.26
CA GLU A 177 -19.51 -4.21 -8.44
C GLU A 177 -19.76 -4.93 -7.10
N LEU A 178 -19.02 -4.57 -6.05
CA LEU A 178 -19.14 -5.16 -4.70
C LEU A 178 -20.27 -4.52 -3.87
N GLY A 179 -20.89 -3.43 -4.34
CA GLY A 179 -21.97 -2.72 -3.65
C GLY A 179 -21.52 -2.01 -2.38
N ILE A 180 -20.30 -1.44 -2.38
CA ILE A 180 -19.70 -0.73 -1.24
C ILE A 180 -19.28 0.71 -1.56
N GLU A 181 -19.67 1.22 -2.73
CA GLU A 181 -19.33 2.55 -3.22
C GLU A 181 -19.86 3.69 -2.33
N ASP A 182 -20.92 3.45 -1.58
CA ASP A 182 -21.53 4.39 -0.63
C ASP A 182 -20.98 4.25 0.81
N MET A 183 -20.17 3.23 1.07
CA MET A 183 -19.65 2.87 2.41
C MET A 183 -18.29 3.50 2.72
N GLY A 184 -17.74 4.30 1.82
CA GLY A 184 -16.42 4.89 1.99
C GLY A 184 -16.00 5.77 0.83
N GLU A 185 -14.71 6.07 0.75
CA GLU A 185 -14.13 6.89 -0.30
C GLU A 185 -12.84 6.27 -0.88
N ILE A 186 -12.64 6.45 -2.19
CA ILE A 186 -11.42 6.05 -2.88
C ILE A 186 -10.68 7.31 -3.35
N LEU A 187 -9.55 7.58 -2.71
CA LEU A 187 -8.77 8.80 -2.88
C LEU A 187 -7.58 8.56 -3.83
N ILE A 188 -7.37 9.49 -4.76
CA ILE A 188 -6.12 9.57 -5.53
C ILE A 188 -5.14 10.46 -4.76
N GLY A 189 -3.94 9.95 -4.49
CA GLY A 189 -2.95 10.74 -3.77
C GLY A 189 -1.62 10.04 -3.58
N ASN A 190 -0.57 10.85 -3.46
CA ASN A 190 0.76 10.40 -3.07
C ASN A 190 1.05 10.88 -1.65
N TRP A 191 1.40 9.98 -0.74
CA TRP A 191 1.69 10.31 0.66
C TRP A 191 2.84 11.31 0.86
N ALA A 192 3.75 11.42 -0.12
CA ALA A 192 4.82 12.41 -0.10
C ALA A 192 4.41 13.80 -0.59
N ALA A 193 3.27 13.90 -1.26
CA ALA A 193 2.78 15.16 -1.82
C ALA A 193 1.88 15.88 -0.81
N GLU A 194 1.84 17.20 -0.97
CA GLU A 194 0.75 18.02 -0.48
C GLU A 194 -0.30 18.13 -1.61
N VAL A 195 -1.57 18.07 -1.25
CA VAL A 195 -2.73 18.24 -2.14
C VAL A 195 -3.24 19.68 -2.01
N GLU A 196 -3.82 20.24 -3.07
CA GLU A 196 -4.52 21.53 -2.96
C GLU A 196 -5.70 21.35 -1.99
N GLY A 197 -5.78 22.21 -0.97
CA GLY A 197 -6.86 22.21 0.01
C GLY A 197 -8.10 22.90 -0.53
N ASP A 198 -9.25 22.60 0.10
CA ASP A 198 -10.54 23.22 -0.22
C ASP A 198 -10.67 24.68 0.30
N GLY A 199 -9.58 25.23 0.87
CA GLY A 199 -9.49 26.56 1.47
C GLY A 199 -9.12 27.68 0.50
N GLU A 200 -8.48 28.74 1.01
CA GLU A 200 -8.04 29.88 0.19
C GLU A 200 -7.09 29.43 -0.94
N VAL A 201 -7.15 30.12 -2.08
CA VAL A 201 -6.34 29.81 -3.27
C VAL A 201 -4.86 29.72 -2.90
N GLY A 202 -4.31 28.50 -2.91
CA GLY A 202 -2.92 28.21 -2.62
C GLY A 202 -2.65 27.47 -1.31
N GLU A 203 -3.66 27.16 -0.50
CA GLU A 203 -3.50 26.29 0.66
C GLU A 203 -3.19 24.86 0.21
N LYS A 204 -2.05 24.31 0.64
CA LYS A 204 -1.66 22.93 0.37
C LYS A 204 -1.83 22.13 1.65
N THR A 205 -2.69 21.12 1.60
CA THR A 205 -2.99 20.25 2.73
C THR A 205 -2.40 18.87 2.53
N GLU A 206 -2.30 18.13 3.62
CA GLU A 206 -1.85 16.75 3.58
C GLU A 206 -2.97 15.85 3.05
N LEU A 207 -2.63 14.75 2.38
CA LEU A 207 -3.63 13.72 2.04
C LEU A 207 -4.34 13.27 3.33
N CYS A 208 -5.67 13.20 3.31
CA CYS A 208 -6.52 12.93 4.49
C CYS A 208 -6.37 13.97 5.63
N HIS A 209 -6.07 15.25 5.31
CA HIS A 209 -5.90 16.31 6.31
C HIS A 209 -7.10 16.38 7.28
N GLY A 210 -6.79 16.46 8.58
CA GLY A 210 -7.80 16.52 9.64
C GLY A 210 -8.54 15.21 9.93
N GLN A 211 -8.42 14.19 9.07
CA GLN A 211 -9.08 12.90 9.27
C GLN A 211 -8.25 11.98 10.18
N GLN A 212 -8.94 11.22 11.04
CA GLN A 212 -8.34 10.21 11.90
C GLN A 212 -9.15 8.92 11.91
N TYR A 213 -8.46 7.79 11.87
CA TYR A 213 -8.99 6.44 11.73
C TYR A 213 -8.69 5.59 12.97
N ASP A 214 -9.58 4.65 13.27
CA ASP A 214 -9.38 3.67 14.35
C ASP A 214 -8.38 2.59 13.93
N THR A 215 -8.40 2.23 12.65
CA THR A 215 -7.47 1.27 12.04
C THR A 215 -6.85 1.81 10.75
N ILE A 216 -5.54 1.61 10.58
CA ILE A 216 -4.83 1.86 9.32
C ILE A 216 -4.20 0.55 8.82
N LEU A 217 -4.39 0.22 7.55
CA LEU A 217 -3.67 -0.84 6.85
C LEU A 217 -2.68 -0.24 5.86
N ALA A 218 -1.43 -0.68 5.94
CA ALA A 218 -0.37 -0.41 4.99
C ALA A 218 0.08 -1.72 4.34
N ASP A 219 -0.73 -2.21 3.40
CA ASP A 219 -0.52 -3.48 2.69
C ASP A 219 0.41 -3.30 1.48
N TYR A 220 1.63 -3.86 1.54
CA TYR A 220 2.71 -3.69 0.55
C TYR A 220 3.05 -2.22 0.20
N LEU A 221 2.61 -1.27 1.02
CA LEU A 221 2.72 0.15 0.75
C LEU A 221 4.19 0.62 0.70
N VAL A 222 4.99 0.22 1.69
CA VAL A 222 6.35 0.73 1.86
C VAL A 222 7.22 0.41 0.63
N GLY A 223 7.11 -0.80 0.10
CA GLY A 223 7.83 -1.17 -1.12
C GLY A 223 7.29 -0.47 -2.37
N ALA A 224 5.97 -0.27 -2.44
CA ALA A 224 5.33 0.42 -3.55
C ALA A 224 5.74 1.90 -3.64
N ILE A 225 6.03 2.56 -2.51
CA ILE A 225 6.42 3.98 -2.47
C ILE A 225 7.63 4.29 -3.35
N ASP A 226 8.61 3.38 -3.55
CA ASP A 226 9.78 3.70 -4.39
C ASP A 226 9.42 4.03 -5.84
N GLY A 227 8.29 3.50 -6.32
CA GLY A 227 7.77 3.78 -7.66
C GLY A 227 7.07 5.14 -7.79
N PHE A 228 6.60 5.74 -6.69
CA PHE A 228 5.77 6.95 -6.70
C PHE A 228 6.43 8.14 -6.00
N ALA A 229 7.16 7.90 -4.91
CA ALA A 229 7.90 8.89 -4.14
C ALA A 229 9.24 8.31 -3.68
N PRO A 230 10.25 8.29 -4.57
CA PRO A 230 11.58 7.80 -4.22
C PRO A 230 12.13 8.47 -2.96
N TYR A 231 12.72 7.66 -2.07
CA TYR A 231 13.35 8.11 -0.81
C TYR A 231 12.39 8.62 0.27
N PHE A 232 11.09 8.35 0.16
CA PHE A 232 10.08 8.74 1.15
C PHE A 232 9.67 7.60 2.10
N GLN A 233 10.22 6.39 1.92
CA GLN A 233 9.78 5.18 2.64
C GLN A 233 9.98 5.27 4.15
N ASP A 234 10.99 5.99 4.61
CA ASP A 234 11.28 6.23 6.02
C ASP A 234 10.32 7.25 6.66
N GLN A 235 9.73 8.13 5.86
CA GLN A 235 8.83 9.20 6.30
C GLN A 235 7.36 8.79 6.33
N VAL A 236 6.96 7.77 5.57
CA VAL A 236 5.54 7.38 5.46
C VAL A 236 4.91 7.05 6.81
N PHE A 237 5.62 6.38 7.72
CA PHE A 237 5.03 6.04 9.01
C PHE A 237 4.72 7.26 9.88
N SER A 238 5.57 8.30 9.81
CA SER A 238 5.30 9.55 10.52
C SER A 238 4.09 10.27 9.96
N ARG A 239 3.85 10.15 8.64
CA ARG A 239 2.65 10.66 7.98
C ARG A 239 1.40 9.89 8.43
N LEU A 240 1.41 8.57 8.31
CA LEU A 240 0.28 7.72 8.68
C LEU A 240 -0.05 7.79 10.18
N ALA A 241 0.94 7.91 11.06
CA ALA A 241 0.74 8.02 12.51
C ALA A 241 -0.11 9.24 12.92
N ARG A 242 -0.12 10.32 12.12
CA ARG A 242 -0.95 11.52 12.36
C ARG A 242 -2.44 11.21 12.20
N HIS A 243 -2.78 10.32 11.27
CA HIS A 243 -4.13 9.90 11.00
C HIS A 243 -4.59 8.74 11.88
N LEU A 244 -3.73 8.18 12.74
CA LEU A 244 -4.14 7.13 13.67
C LEU A 244 -4.72 7.76 14.95
N ARG A 245 -5.93 7.39 15.34
CA ARG A 245 -6.54 7.81 16.61
C ARG A 245 -5.71 7.32 17.81
N PRO A 246 -5.71 8.03 18.95
CA PRO A 246 -5.13 7.53 20.19
C PRO A 246 -5.71 6.14 20.53
N GLY A 247 -4.83 5.17 20.80
CA GLY A 247 -5.24 3.79 21.05
C GLY A 247 -5.67 2.99 19.81
N GLY A 248 -5.64 3.57 18.61
CA GLY A 248 -5.89 2.88 17.33
C GLY A 248 -4.86 1.79 17.02
N ARG A 249 -5.10 1.06 15.92
CA ARG A 249 -4.19 0.02 15.42
C ARG A 249 -3.72 0.31 14.00
N MET A 250 -2.46 0.04 13.73
CA MET A 250 -1.95 0.04 12.36
C MET A 250 -1.35 -1.32 12.04
N TYR A 251 -1.72 -1.86 10.89
CA TYR A 251 -1.22 -3.11 10.34
C TYR A 251 -0.30 -2.76 9.17
N VAL A 252 0.96 -3.17 9.26
CA VAL A 252 1.94 -2.96 8.18
C VAL A 252 2.36 -4.31 7.65
N VAL A 253 2.17 -4.52 6.35
CA VAL A 253 2.49 -5.78 5.69
C VAL A 253 3.42 -5.55 4.50
N GLY A 254 4.40 -6.43 4.33
CA GLY A 254 5.32 -6.40 3.19
C GLY A 254 6.22 -7.63 3.16
N LEU A 255 7.13 -7.70 2.18
CA LEU A 255 8.05 -8.84 2.07
C LEU A 255 9.39 -8.55 2.72
N ASN A 256 10.06 -9.64 3.10
CA ASN A 256 11.49 -9.59 3.32
C ASN A 256 12.23 -9.36 1.99
N PRO A 257 13.37 -8.63 2.00
CA PRO A 257 14.23 -8.52 0.84
C PRO A 257 14.65 -9.89 0.33
N ILE A 258 14.57 -10.06 -0.99
CA ILE A 258 15.08 -11.26 -1.66
C ILE A 258 16.60 -11.26 -1.51
N PRO A 259 17.22 -12.33 -0.98
CA PRO A 259 18.66 -12.38 -0.81
C PRO A 259 19.37 -12.43 -2.17
N ASP A 260 20.64 -11.99 -2.22
CA ASP A 260 21.46 -12.06 -3.43
C ASP A 260 21.76 -13.50 -3.86
N LYS A 261 21.74 -14.43 -2.91
CA LYS A 261 22.01 -15.85 -3.09
C LYS A 261 21.24 -16.66 -2.05
N ALA A 262 20.78 -17.85 -2.43
CA ALA A 262 20.24 -18.84 -1.50
C ALA A 262 20.95 -20.20 -1.66
N PRO A 263 20.90 -21.10 -0.66
CA PRO A 263 21.40 -22.47 -0.81
C PRO A 263 20.51 -23.31 -1.75
N GLY A 264 21.14 -24.22 -2.51
CA GLY A 264 20.43 -25.19 -3.35
C GLY A 264 19.59 -24.56 -4.46
N ASP A 265 18.48 -25.22 -4.81
CA ASP A 265 17.61 -24.83 -5.93
C ASP A 265 16.93 -23.47 -5.72
N ALA A 266 16.80 -23.00 -4.46
CA ALA A 266 16.27 -21.69 -4.14
C ALA A 266 17.12 -20.54 -4.73
N ASP A 267 18.40 -20.78 -5.07
CA ASP A 267 19.23 -19.77 -5.75
C ASP A 267 18.70 -19.40 -7.14
N LEU A 268 17.93 -20.30 -7.78
CA LEU A 268 17.31 -20.03 -9.07
C LEU A 268 16.39 -18.81 -8.99
N PHE A 269 15.59 -18.71 -7.93
CA PHE A 269 14.72 -17.57 -7.70
C PHE A 269 15.52 -16.26 -7.51
N CYS A 270 16.64 -16.32 -6.78
CA CYS A 270 17.52 -15.17 -6.57
C CYS A 270 18.17 -14.71 -7.89
N ARG A 271 18.60 -15.64 -8.74
CA ARG A 271 19.17 -15.36 -10.08
C ARG A 271 18.13 -14.76 -11.03
N VAL A 272 16.92 -15.31 -11.06
CA VAL A 272 15.81 -14.79 -11.86
C VAL A 272 15.44 -13.37 -11.42
N THR A 273 15.35 -13.13 -10.12
CA THR A 273 15.07 -11.79 -9.56
C THR A 273 16.15 -10.78 -9.95
N ARG A 274 17.44 -11.15 -9.85
CA ARG A 274 18.54 -10.28 -10.29
C ARG A 274 18.50 -9.99 -11.80
N LEU A 275 18.16 -10.98 -12.62
CA LEU A 275 17.99 -10.79 -14.06
C LEU A 275 16.83 -9.82 -14.36
N ARG A 276 15.68 -10.00 -13.71
CA ARG A 276 14.53 -9.08 -13.78
C ARG A 276 14.96 -7.65 -13.43
N ASP A 277 15.64 -7.48 -12.30
CA ASP A 277 16.07 -6.17 -11.82
C ASP A 277 17.11 -5.52 -12.75
N ALA A 278 18.01 -6.31 -13.35
CA ALA A 278 18.91 -5.84 -14.39
C ALA A 278 18.15 -5.33 -15.61
N CYS A 279 17.15 -6.06 -16.10
CA CYS A 279 16.30 -5.62 -17.21
C CYS A 279 15.54 -4.33 -16.89
N ILE A 280 14.99 -4.20 -15.68
CA ILE A 280 14.31 -2.98 -15.21
C ILE A 280 15.27 -1.79 -15.21
N LYS A 281 16.49 -1.97 -14.67
CA LYS A 281 17.52 -0.91 -14.67
C LYS A 281 17.96 -0.53 -16.07
N LEU A 282 18.16 -1.50 -16.95
CA LEU A 282 18.53 -1.26 -18.36
C LEU A 282 17.43 -0.50 -19.12
N ALA A 283 16.17 -0.67 -18.73
CA ALA A 283 15.05 0.11 -19.26
C ALA A 283 14.93 1.52 -18.65
N GLY A 284 15.85 1.93 -17.76
CA GLY A 284 15.80 3.24 -17.09
C GLY A 284 14.75 3.35 -16.00
N HIS A 285 14.27 2.22 -15.47
CA HIS A 285 13.26 2.17 -14.41
C HIS A 285 13.86 1.81 -13.04
N ARG A 286 13.10 2.09 -11.97
CA ARG A 286 13.45 1.70 -10.61
C ARG A 286 12.97 0.29 -10.31
N CYS A 287 13.81 -0.48 -9.64
CA CYS A 287 13.42 -1.77 -9.09
C CYS A 287 12.52 -1.56 -7.87
N TYR A 288 11.54 -2.43 -7.71
CA TYR A 288 10.79 -2.55 -6.47
C TYR A 288 11.74 -2.91 -5.32
N ARG A 289 11.54 -2.32 -4.13
CA ARG A 289 12.39 -2.57 -2.97
C ARG A 289 11.56 -3.04 -1.80
N GLU A 290 12.03 -4.13 -1.20
CA GLU A 290 11.50 -4.64 0.05
C GLU A 290 12.43 -4.27 1.18
N TYR A 291 11.91 -4.24 2.41
CA TYR A 291 12.63 -3.72 3.57
C TYR A 291 12.69 -4.76 4.69
N PRO A 292 13.87 -4.99 5.31
CA PRO A 292 13.99 -5.93 6.42
C PRO A 292 13.04 -5.57 7.58
N PRO A 293 12.51 -6.56 8.31
CA PRO A 293 11.64 -6.33 9.46
C PRO A 293 12.23 -5.37 10.49
N ALA A 294 13.53 -5.52 10.81
CA ALA A 294 14.22 -4.64 11.76
C ALA A 294 14.31 -3.18 11.27
N TRP A 295 14.32 -2.95 9.95
CA TRP A 295 14.27 -1.60 9.39
C TRP A 295 12.87 -1.01 9.58
N ILE A 296 11.82 -1.77 9.29
CA ILE A 296 10.42 -1.36 9.47
C ILE A 296 10.14 -1.04 10.94
N GLU A 297 10.49 -1.94 11.85
CA GLU A 297 10.28 -1.82 13.29
C GLU A 297 10.94 -0.56 13.86
N ARG A 298 12.17 -0.24 13.42
CA ARG A 298 12.87 0.98 13.82
C ARG A 298 12.12 2.24 13.37
N HIS A 299 11.60 2.29 12.15
CA HIS A 299 10.91 3.48 11.64
C HIS A 299 9.51 3.64 12.23
N LEU A 300 8.82 2.54 12.55
CA LEU A 300 7.58 2.56 13.32
C LEU A 300 7.81 3.22 14.69
N ARG A 301 8.87 2.82 15.42
CA ARG A 301 9.24 3.45 16.69
C ARG A 301 9.63 4.93 16.54
N LEU A 302 10.38 5.28 15.50
CA LEU A 302 10.74 6.67 15.23
C LEU A 302 9.52 7.55 14.91
N ALA A 303 8.46 6.97 14.37
CA ALA A 303 7.16 7.61 14.16
C ALA A 303 6.29 7.70 15.43
N GLY A 304 6.80 7.27 16.59
CA GLY A 304 6.08 7.29 17.87
C GLY A 304 5.05 6.17 18.02
N LEU A 305 5.13 5.14 17.18
CA LEU A 305 4.27 3.95 17.27
C LEU A 305 4.95 2.87 18.12
N GLU A 306 4.14 2.15 18.88
CA GLU A 306 4.58 1.00 19.66
C GLU A 306 4.26 -0.28 18.89
N VAL A 307 5.27 -1.11 18.67
CA VAL A 307 5.11 -2.42 18.04
C VAL A 307 4.56 -3.39 19.06
N VAL A 308 3.35 -3.89 18.81
CA VAL A 308 2.61 -4.81 19.69
C VAL A 308 2.92 -6.25 19.31
N GLU A 309 2.92 -6.56 18.02
CA GLU A 309 3.16 -7.90 17.52
C GLU A 309 3.88 -7.87 16.17
N THR A 310 4.65 -8.92 15.90
CA THR A 310 5.29 -9.16 14.60
C THR A 310 5.12 -10.63 14.23
N SER A 311 4.55 -10.88 13.07
CA SER A 311 4.27 -12.23 12.58
C SER A 311 4.94 -12.43 11.22
N ARG A 312 5.47 -13.63 10.98
CA ARG A 312 6.03 -14.03 9.68
C ARG A 312 5.26 -15.21 9.13
N PHE A 313 4.98 -15.18 7.84
CA PHE A 313 4.29 -16.26 7.15
C PHE A 313 4.87 -16.44 5.74
N PRO A 314 4.80 -17.67 5.19
CA PRO A 314 5.29 -17.92 3.84
C PRO A 314 4.48 -17.12 2.81
N ILE A 315 5.11 -16.77 1.70
CA ILE A 315 4.38 -16.23 0.55
C ILE A 315 3.63 -17.40 -0.11
N MET A 316 2.31 -17.29 -0.16
CA MET A 316 1.45 -18.22 -0.91
C MET A 316 1.09 -17.52 -2.23
N TYR A 317 1.58 -18.03 -3.36
CA TYR A 317 1.27 -17.53 -4.72
C TYR A 317 0.14 -18.33 -5.36
#